data_AF-A0A814Z4D8-F1
#
_entry.id   AF-A0A814Z4D8-F1
#
_cell.length_a   1.000
_cell.length_b   1.000
_cell.length_c   1.000
_cell.angle_alpha   90.00
_cell.angle_beta   90.00
_cell.angle_gamma   90.00
#
_symmetry.space_group_name_H-M   'P 1'
#
loop_
_entity.id
_entity.type
_entity.pdbx_description
1 polymer ?
#
loop_
_entity_poly.entity_id
_entity_poly.type
_entity_poly.pdbx_seq_one_letter_code
_entity_poly.pdbx_strand_id
1 'polypeptide(L)'
;MTETNTCLGCNSEGIHTCAGCQGHFCTRDLTIHRMTLVEKLDAVRQDRNRLHQQVIQANQSNVIHQSLLSEIKKWYDTTVEKVRQAALKVRDEMNQLLRQNMENIKNELIEMAKQFPPNINADTILEGNIEQLREKVNQLRSNFEKATNLSSIMINVEQTNHIDWNHVIYVEDKSNQNKVRFPCLSANINCPWKGQKDQLEHHLAICAFQPLRLEIDELKAINAQLIEENNECKDRIGRRDAKIEKLKDKRKKDKDYIKTLQDQIEARFSEIRTLQYQVQTQGRQITKQRTEIEQKENQIRTQRTEIEQKENQIEEQQHTIQLQPIRNSNPKSNSANQAAGNQLIFCYGQVIKEHRKVNSLCIT
;
A
#
# COMPACT_ATOMS: atom_id res chain seq x y z
N MET A 1 -31.73 -91.50 6.12
CA MET A 1 -30.42 -91.57 5.43
C MET A 1 -29.40 -91.05 6.42
N THR A 2 -28.45 -91.89 6.83
CA THR A 2 -27.41 -91.54 7.81
C THR A 2 -26.40 -90.62 7.14
N GLU A 3 -26.44 -89.33 7.43
CA GLU A 3 -25.39 -88.39 7.03
C GLU A 3 -24.09 -88.83 7.70
N THR A 4 -23.18 -89.40 6.91
CA THR A 4 -21.86 -89.78 7.39
C THR A 4 -21.06 -88.50 7.61
N ASN A 5 -20.69 -88.23 8.86
CA ASN A 5 -19.81 -87.11 9.23
C ASN A 5 -18.41 -87.32 8.65
N THR A 6 -18.23 -87.05 7.37
CA THR A 6 -16.94 -87.16 6.69
C THR A 6 -16.18 -85.84 6.72
N CYS A 7 -14.87 -85.90 6.93
CA CYS A 7 -13.96 -84.78 6.90
C CYS A 7 -13.97 -84.11 5.52
N LEU A 8 -14.24 -82.80 5.46
CA LEU A 8 -14.21 -82.03 4.21
C LEU A 8 -12.82 -81.92 3.55
N GLY A 9 -11.75 -82.09 4.32
CA GLY A 9 -10.37 -81.98 3.82
C GLY A 9 -9.85 -83.26 3.17
N CYS A 10 -10.21 -84.44 3.70
CA CYS A 10 -9.66 -85.73 3.26
C CYS A 10 -10.65 -86.89 3.17
N ASN A 11 -11.96 -86.64 3.36
CA ASN A 11 -13.04 -87.63 3.34
C ASN A 11 -12.94 -88.77 4.39
N SER A 12 -12.05 -88.66 5.39
CA SER A 12 -12.00 -89.57 6.54
C SER A 12 -13.16 -89.35 7.51
N GLU A 13 -13.21 -90.06 8.64
CA GLU A 13 -14.14 -89.74 9.73
C GLU A 13 -13.87 -88.31 10.27
N GLY A 14 -14.91 -87.48 10.30
CA GLY A 14 -14.89 -86.10 10.76
C GLY A 14 -15.33 -86.02 12.21
N ILE A 15 -14.39 -85.75 13.10
CA ILE A 15 -14.59 -85.75 14.56
C ILE A 15 -15.05 -84.37 15.05
N HIS A 16 -14.69 -83.30 14.33
CA HIS A 16 -14.93 -81.93 14.76
C HIS A 16 -15.80 -81.17 13.77
N THR A 17 -16.74 -80.37 14.26
CA THR A 17 -17.55 -79.48 13.42
C THR A 17 -17.11 -78.02 13.60
N CYS A 18 -16.87 -77.32 12.49
CA CYS A 18 -16.61 -75.89 12.52
C CYS A 18 -17.93 -75.11 12.62
N ALA A 19 -18.12 -74.33 13.69
CA ALA A 19 -19.36 -73.55 13.89
C ALA A 19 -19.60 -72.48 12.80
N GLY A 20 -18.54 -71.98 12.16
CA GLY A 20 -18.65 -70.93 11.14
C GLY A 20 -19.15 -71.46 9.79
N CYS A 21 -18.54 -72.52 9.27
CA CYS A 21 -18.89 -73.10 7.96
C CYS A 21 -19.76 -74.35 8.04
N GLN A 22 -20.09 -74.82 9.26
CA GLN A 22 -20.82 -76.06 9.55
C GLN A 22 -20.16 -77.34 8.98
N GLY A 23 -18.89 -77.26 8.59
CA GLY A 23 -18.15 -78.38 8.02
C GLY A 23 -17.58 -79.34 9.07
N HIS A 24 -17.55 -80.64 8.76
CA HIS A 24 -16.90 -81.66 9.58
C HIS A 24 -15.43 -81.85 9.15
N PHE A 25 -14.52 -82.00 10.12
CA PHE A 25 -13.09 -82.11 9.89
C PHE A 25 -12.45 -83.15 10.83
N CYS A 26 -11.40 -83.83 10.34
CA CYS A 26 -10.45 -84.51 11.21
C CYS A 26 -9.57 -83.45 11.91
N THR A 27 -8.87 -83.82 12.98
CA THR A 27 -8.02 -82.89 13.75
C THR A 27 -6.97 -82.16 12.90
N ARG A 28 -6.39 -82.87 11.91
CA ARG A 28 -5.39 -82.30 10.99
C ARG A 28 -6.00 -81.23 10.10
N ASP A 29 -7.09 -81.55 9.42
CA ASP A 29 -7.70 -80.63 8.45
C ASP A 29 -8.43 -79.47 9.12
N LEU A 30 -8.90 -79.63 10.37
CA LEU A 30 -9.41 -78.51 11.16
C LEU A 30 -8.32 -77.48 11.43
N THR A 31 -7.09 -77.95 11.73
CA THR A 31 -5.93 -77.06 11.93
C THR A 31 -5.61 -76.30 10.65
N ILE A 32 -5.59 -77.00 9.50
CA ILE A 32 -5.38 -76.38 8.18
C ILE A 32 -6.47 -75.33 7.90
N HIS A 33 -7.74 -75.68 8.11
CA HIS A 33 -8.88 -74.78 7.93
C HIS A 33 -8.74 -73.50 8.78
N ARG A 34 -8.35 -73.64 10.06
CA ARG A 34 -8.11 -72.50 10.95
C ARG A 34 -6.95 -71.62 10.49
N MET A 35 -5.85 -72.22 10.03
CA MET A 35 -4.72 -71.47 9.48
C MET A 35 -5.13 -70.65 8.25
N THR A 36 -5.90 -71.23 7.33
CA THR A 36 -6.43 -70.50 6.16
C THR A 36 -7.34 -69.33 6.57
N LEU A 37 -8.11 -69.45 7.65
CA LEU A 37 -8.93 -68.35 8.15
C LEU A 37 -8.09 -67.22 8.76
N VAL A 38 -7.02 -67.55 9.47
CA VAL A 38 -6.05 -66.57 10.00
C VAL A 38 -5.39 -65.80 8.86
N GLU A 39 -4.94 -66.51 7.81
CA GLU A 39 -4.36 -65.88 6.61
C GLU A 39 -5.35 -64.91 5.93
N LYS A 40 -6.62 -65.31 5.80
CA LYS A 40 -7.67 -64.43 5.25
C LYS A 40 -7.93 -63.20 6.12
N LEU A 41 -7.93 -63.36 7.44
CA LEU A 41 -8.10 -62.25 8.38
C LEU A 41 -6.93 -61.26 8.30
N ASP A 42 -5.71 -61.77 8.20
CA ASP A 42 -4.53 -60.93 8.06
C ASP A 42 -4.52 -60.17 6.73
N ALA A 43 -5.02 -60.78 5.64
CA ALA A 43 -5.24 -60.07 4.38
C ALA A 43 -6.23 -58.91 4.54
N VAL A 44 -7.37 -59.12 5.21
CA VAL A 44 -8.35 -58.05 5.50
C VAL A 44 -7.74 -56.94 6.37
N ARG A 45 -6.92 -57.29 7.36
CA ARG A 45 -6.20 -56.30 8.19
C ARG A 45 -5.21 -55.48 7.35
N GLN A 46 -4.49 -56.11 6.44
CA GLN A 46 -3.59 -55.42 5.53
C GLN A 46 -4.35 -54.49 4.59
N ASP A 47 -5.46 -54.93 4.01
CA ASP A 47 -6.31 -54.10 3.15
C ASP A 47 -6.88 -52.90 3.90
N ARG A 48 -7.36 -53.09 5.14
CA ARG A 48 -7.81 -52.00 6.01
C ARG A 48 -6.69 -50.99 6.26
N ASN A 49 -5.50 -51.47 6.61
CA ASN A 49 -4.36 -50.60 6.88
C ASN A 49 -3.92 -49.83 5.63
N ARG A 50 -3.96 -50.48 4.46
CA ARG A 50 -3.69 -49.86 3.16
C ARG A 50 -4.72 -48.78 2.85
N LEU A 51 -6.01 -49.06 3.04
CA LEU A 51 -7.07 -48.07 2.85
C LEU A 51 -6.90 -46.87 3.80
N HIS A 52 -6.59 -47.14 5.08
CA HIS A 52 -6.33 -46.08 6.05
C HIS A 52 -5.14 -45.19 5.63
N GLN A 53 -4.04 -45.80 5.17
CA GLN A 53 -2.91 -45.06 4.62
C GLN A 53 -3.27 -44.26 3.37
N GLN A 54 -4.08 -44.83 2.47
CA GLN A 54 -4.57 -44.12 1.28
C GLN A 54 -5.44 -42.91 1.65
N VAL A 55 -6.31 -43.03 2.65
CA VAL A 55 -7.13 -41.91 3.14
C VAL A 55 -6.24 -40.81 3.76
N ILE A 56 -5.26 -41.19 4.58
CA ILE A 56 -4.30 -40.23 5.15
C ILE A 56 -3.52 -39.53 4.04
N GLN A 57 -2.99 -40.28 3.08
CA GLN A 57 -2.23 -39.73 1.95
C GLN A 57 -3.10 -38.83 1.06
N ALA A 58 -4.35 -39.21 0.79
CA ALA A 58 -5.29 -38.39 0.03
C ALA A 58 -5.56 -37.06 0.74
N ASN A 59 -5.83 -37.08 2.05
CA ASN A 59 -6.02 -35.88 2.86
C ASN A 59 -4.76 -35.00 2.94
N GLN A 60 -3.58 -35.61 3.00
CA GLN A 60 -2.30 -34.88 3.03
C GLN A 60 -1.91 -34.32 1.66
N SER A 61 -2.25 -35.04 0.58
CA SER A 61 -1.84 -34.67 -0.76
C SER A 61 -2.41 -33.32 -1.18
N ASN A 62 -3.59 -32.91 -0.66
CA ASN A 62 -4.18 -31.56 -0.81
C ASN A 62 -4.20 -30.98 -2.23
N VAL A 63 -3.82 -31.73 -3.27
CA VAL A 63 -3.57 -31.21 -4.63
C VAL A 63 -4.88 -30.75 -5.24
N ILE A 64 -5.95 -31.52 -5.02
CA ILE A 64 -7.31 -31.19 -5.50
C ILE A 64 -7.87 -29.98 -4.73
N HIS A 65 -7.68 -29.94 -3.41
CA HIS A 65 -8.08 -28.78 -2.59
C HIS A 65 -7.30 -27.52 -2.99
N GLN A 66 -6.00 -27.63 -3.26
CA GLN A 66 -5.17 -26.51 -3.70
C GLN A 66 -5.59 -25.99 -5.08
N SER A 67 -5.96 -26.87 -6.00
CA SER A 67 -6.47 -26.46 -7.32
C SER A 67 -7.77 -25.66 -7.20
N LEU A 68 -8.76 -26.17 -6.45
CA LEU A 68 -10.04 -25.48 -6.27
C LEU A 68 -9.89 -24.17 -5.50
N LEU A 69 -9.06 -24.14 -4.46
CA LEU A 69 -8.75 -22.90 -3.72
C LEU A 69 -8.03 -21.88 -4.60
N SER A 70 -7.14 -22.33 -5.49
CA SER A 70 -6.48 -21.46 -6.48
C SER A 70 -7.49 -20.86 -7.46
N GLU A 71 -8.47 -21.63 -7.92
CA GLU A 71 -9.54 -21.14 -8.79
C GLU A 71 -10.42 -20.11 -8.08
N ILE A 72 -10.81 -20.35 -6.83
CA ILE A 72 -11.56 -19.39 -6.00
C ILE A 72 -10.74 -18.10 -5.84
N LYS A 73 -9.44 -18.22 -5.55
CA LYS A 73 -8.56 -17.06 -5.41
C LYS A 73 -8.46 -16.27 -6.72
N LYS A 74 -8.26 -16.96 -7.84
CA LYS A 74 -8.18 -16.34 -9.17
C LYS A 74 -9.48 -15.61 -9.52
N TRP A 75 -10.62 -16.22 -9.23
CA TRP A 75 -11.92 -15.59 -9.41
C TRP A 75 -12.07 -14.33 -8.55
N TYR A 76 -11.67 -14.39 -7.28
CA TYR A 76 -11.68 -13.25 -6.36
C TYR A 76 -10.82 -12.09 -6.89
N ASP A 77 -9.54 -12.36 -7.20
CA ASP A 77 -8.60 -11.34 -7.67
C ASP A 77 -9.11 -10.68 -8.96
N THR A 78 -9.63 -11.48 -9.89
CA THR A 78 -10.17 -10.99 -11.17
C THR A 78 -11.42 -10.14 -10.98
N THR A 79 -12.31 -10.54 -10.07
CA THR A 79 -13.57 -9.82 -9.80
C THR A 79 -13.30 -8.47 -9.13
N VAL A 80 -12.40 -8.45 -8.14
CA VAL A 80 -11.95 -7.21 -7.50
C VAL A 80 -11.35 -6.25 -8.52
N GLU A 81 -10.49 -6.74 -9.42
CA GLU A 81 -9.89 -5.87 -10.44
C GLU A 81 -10.92 -5.32 -11.42
N LYS A 82 -11.91 -6.12 -11.85
CA LYS A 82 -12.99 -5.65 -12.72
C LYS A 82 -13.82 -4.55 -12.06
N VAL A 83 -14.19 -4.72 -10.78
CA VAL A 83 -14.92 -3.70 -10.02
C VAL A 83 -14.08 -2.43 -9.88
N ARG A 84 -12.78 -2.56 -9.62
CA ARG A 84 -11.83 -1.43 -9.54
C ARG A 84 -11.76 -0.66 -10.85
N GLN A 85 -11.64 -1.36 -11.98
CA GLN A 85 -11.59 -0.75 -13.30
C GLN A 85 -12.89 -0.02 -13.65
N ALA A 86 -14.05 -0.59 -13.32
CA ALA A 86 -15.34 0.08 -13.49
C ALA A 86 -15.42 1.38 -12.68
N ALA A 87 -15.00 1.35 -11.41
CA ALA A 87 -14.98 2.53 -10.55
C ALA A 87 -14.02 3.63 -11.06
N LEU A 88 -12.85 3.25 -11.58
CA LEU A 88 -11.90 4.20 -12.19
C LEU A 88 -12.48 4.84 -13.44
N LYS A 89 -13.08 4.04 -14.32
CA LYS A 89 -13.72 4.54 -15.55
C LYS A 89 -14.80 5.58 -15.24
N VAL A 90 -15.70 5.29 -14.30
CA VAL A 90 -16.76 6.23 -13.90
C VAL A 90 -16.17 7.52 -13.31
N ARG A 91 -15.10 7.42 -12.52
CA ARG A 91 -14.40 8.59 -11.98
C ARG A 91 -13.79 9.45 -13.08
N ASP A 92 -13.18 8.82 -14.08
CA ASP A 92 -12.56 9.53 -15.20
C ASP A 92 -13.61 10.22 -16.08
N GLU A 93 -14.73 9.55 -16.36
CA GLU A 93 -15.89 10.11 -17.06
C GLU A 93 -16.46 11.32 -16.30
N MET A 94 -16.63 11.21 -14.98
CA MET A 94 -17.07 12.32 -14.13
C MET A 94 -16.11 13.51 -14.21
N ASN A 95 -14.81 13.28 -14.08
CA ASN A 95 -13.81 14.33 -14.18
C ASN A 95 -13.77 14.98 -15.57
N GLN A 96 -14.01 14.19 -16.63
CA GLN A 96 -14.12 14.71 -17.98
C GLN A 96 -15.33 15.63 -18.14
N LEU A 97 -16.50 15.23 -17.63
CA LEU A 97 -17.70 16.07 -17.64
C LEU A 97 -17.48 17.38 -16.89
N LEU A 98 -16.84 17.33 -15.71
CA LEU A 98 -16.50 18.54 -14.94
C LEU A 98 -15.56 19.46 -15.71
N ARG A 99 -14.51 18.90 -16.35
CA ARG A 99 -13.58 19.69 -17.17
C ARG A 99 -14.27 20.33 -18.37
N GLN A 100 -15.13 19.60 -19.07
CA GLN A 100 -15.89 20.11 -20.21
C GLN A 100 -16.82 21.26 -19.80
N ASN A 101 -17.53 21.10 -18.69
CA ASN A 101 -18.39 22.16 -18.15
C ASN A 101 -17.58 23.41 -17.78
N MET A 102 -16.43 23.24 -17.14
CA MET A 102 -15.54 24.35 -16.78
C MET A 102 -14.99 25.09 -18.00
N GLU A 103 -14.60 24.37 -19.05
CA GLU A 103 -14.12 25.01 -20.27
C GLU A 103 -15.24 25.71 -21.04
N ASN A 104 -16.47 25.18 -21.02
CA ASN A 104 -17.62 25.87 -21.60
C ASN A 104 -17.86 27.22 -20.89
N ILE A 105 -17.87 27.24 -19.56
CA ILE A 105 -18.02 28.47 -18.77
C ILE A 105 -16.88 29.45 -19.05
N LYS A 106 -15.64 28.97 -19.14
CA LYS A 106 -14.49 29.80 -19.45
C LYS A 106 -14.59 30.42 -20.85
N ASN A 107 -15.03 29.66 -21.85
CA ASN A 107 -15.24 30.17 -23.20
C ASN A 107 -16.36 31.21 -23.24
N GLU A 108 -17.46 30.98 -22.52
CA GLU A 108 -18.55 31.97 -22.39
C GLU A 108 -18.06 33.29 -21.73
N LEU A 109 -17.19 33.20 -20.72
CA LEU A 109 -16.56 34.38 -20.09
C LEU A 109 -15.64 35.12 -21.06
N ILE A 110 -14.86 34.41 -21.88
CA ILE A 110 -14.00 35.02 -22.90
C ILE A 110 -14.85 35.73 -23.96
N GLU A 111 -15.92 35.09 -24.45
CA GLU A 111 -16.82 35.71 -25.43
C GLU A 111 -17.55 36.94 -24.85
N MET A 112 -17.91 36.89 -23.56
CA MET A 112 -18.43 38.07 -22.85
C MET A 112 -17.39 39.20 -22.80
N ALA A 113 -16.13 38.90 -22.46
CA ALA A 113 -15.07 39.90 -22.40
C ALA A 113 -14.79 40.52 -23.78
N LYS A 114 -14.93 39.77 -24.88
CA LYS A 114 -14.81 40.30 -26.25
C LYS A 114 -15.90 41.31 -26.60
N GLN A 115 -17.11 41.12 -26.08
CA GLN A 115 -18.20 42.08 -26.26
C GLN A 115 -17.91 43.41 -25.53
N PHE A 116 -16.98 43.41 -24.57
CA PHE A 116 -16.65 44.57 -23.75
C PHE A 116 -15.14 44.73 -23.53
N PRO A 117 -14.40 45.18 -24.56
CA PRO A 117 -12.96 45.38 -24.46
C PRO A 117 -12.64 46.46 -23.41
N PRO A 118 -11.45 46.42 -22.79
CA PRO A 118 -11.05 47.35 -21.72
C PRO A 118 -11.02 48.83 -22.12
N ASN A 119 -11.16 49.15 -23.41
CA ASN A 119 -11.07 50.50 -23.98
C ASN A 119 -12.43 51.05 -24.46
N ILE A 120 -13.55 50.62 -23.86
CA ILE A 120 -14.85 51.19 -24.23
C ILE A 120 -14.90 52.67 -23.82
N ASN A 121 -15.12 53.55 -24.79
CA ASN A 121 -15.37 54.97 -24.55
C ASN A 121 -16.67 55.14 -23.75
N ALA A 122 -16.61 55.95 -22.68
CA ALA A 122 -17.74 56.25 -21.80
C ALA A 122 -18.97 56.77 -22.56
N ASP A 123 -18.74 57.45 -23.69
CA ASP A 123 -19.78 58.06 -24.53
C ASP A 123 -20.63 57.03 -25.32
N THR A 124 -20.23 55.76 -25.33
CA THR A 124 -20.89 54.67 -26.10
C THR A 124 -21.71 53.71 -25.23
N ILE A 125 -21.67 53.86 -23.90
CA ILE A 125 -22.35 52.95 -22.97
C ILE A 125 -23.74 53.50 -22.66
N LEU A 126 -24.77 52.84 -23.18
CA LEU A 126 -26.16 53.09 -22.81
C LEU A 126 -26.54 52.22 -21.58
N GLU A 127 -27.44 52.71 -20.72
CA GLU A 127 -27.93 51.98 -19.54
C GLU A 127 -28.45 50.58 -19.88
N GLY A 128 -29.10 50.41 -21.04
CA GLY A 128 -29.56 49.11 -21.53
C GLY A 128 -28.44 48.09 -21.73
N ASN A 129 -27.23 48.52 -22.07
CA ASN A 129 -26.08 47.63 -22.24
C ASN A 129 -25.56 47.11 -20.89
N ILE A 130 -25.65 47.93 -19.83
CA ILE A 130 -25.24 47.56 -18.48
C ILE A 130 -26.19 46.50 -17.91
N GLU A 131 -27.49 46.65 -18.12
CA GLU A 131 -28.46 45.69 -17.57
C GLU A 131 -28.42 44.34 -18.28
N GLN A 132 -28.24 44.33 -19.61
CA GLN A 132 -27.97 43.10 -20.36
C GLN A 132 -26.68 42.40 -19.90
N LEU A 133 -25.65 43.17 -19.54
CA LEU A 133 -24.41 42.62 -19.03
C LEU A 133 -24.62 41.97 -17.66
N ARG A 134 -25.32 42.67 -16.76
CA ARG A 134 -25.67 42.18 -15.43
C ARG A 134 -26.46 40.87 -15.52
N GLU A 135 -27.45 40.82 -16.41
CA GLU A 135 -28.25 39.62 -16.69
C GLU A 135 -27.35 38.44 -17.11
N LYS A 136 -26.46 38.65 -18.09
CA LYS A 136 -25.54 37.60 -18.56
C LYS A 136 -24.54 37.16 -17.48
N VAL A 137 -24.03 38.08 -16.66
CA VAL A 137 -23.14 37.74 -15.53
C VAL A 137 -23.87 36.90 -14.50
N ASN A 138 -25.13 37.24 -14.19
CA ASN A 138 -25.96 36.46 -13.27
C ASN A 138 -26.28 35.07 -13.83
N GLN A 139 -26.54 34.95 -15.14
CA GLN A 139 -26.72 33.66 -15.81
C GLN A 139 -25.44 32.81 -15.74
N LEU A 140 -24.28 33.38 -16.03
CA LEU A 140 -22.99 32.69 -15.93
C LEU A 140 -22.68 32.25 -14.49
N ARG A 141 -22.98 33.09 -13.50
CA ARG A 141 -22.86 32.73 -12.08
C ARG A 141 -23.77 31.54 -11.74
N SER A 142 -25.03 31.56 -12.18
CA SER A 142 -25.95 30.43 -11.97
C SER A 142 -25.47 29.15 -12.67
N ASN A 143 -24.94 29.25 -13.89
CA ASN A 143 -24.39 28.12 -14.63
C ASN A 143 -23.13 27.57 -13.94
N PHE A 144 -22.27 28.44 -13.42
CA PHE A 144 -21.11 28.05 -12.63
C PHE A 144 -21.50 27.37 -11.33
N GLU A 145 -22.49 27.90 -10.60
CA GLU A 145 -23.03 27.27 -9.38
C GLU A 145 -23.63 25.89 -9.69
N LYS A 146 -24.37 25.74 -10.79
CA LYS A 146 -24.90 24.43 -11.23
C LYS A 146 -23.80 23.45 -11.64
N ALA A 147 -22.76 23.93 -12.32
CA ALA A 147 -21.64 23.10 -12.78
C ALA A 147 -20.70 22.68 -11.64
N THR A 148 -20.59 23.49 -10.59
CA THR A 148 -19.82 23.19 -9.37
C THR A 148 -20.63 22.40 -8.34
N ASN A 149 -21.96 22.45 -8.42
CA ASN A 149 -22.81 21.65 -7.58
C ASN A 149 -22.81 20.18 -8.06
N LEU A 150 -21.99 19.37 -7.40
CA LEU A 150 -21.84 17.93 -7.63
C LEU A 150 -23.16 17.14 -7.48
N SER A 151 -24.19 17.74 -6.89
CA SER A 151 -25.52 17.12 -6.71
C SER A 151 -26.25 16.84 -8.04
N SER A 152 -25.81 17.40 -9.17
CA SER A 152 -26.42 17.12 -10.48
C SER A 152 -25.87 15.86 -11.17
N ILE A 153 -24.74 15.31 -10.71
CA ILE A 153 -24.14 14.08 -11.25
C ILE A 153 -24.54 12.92 -10.34
N MET A 154 -25.48 12.11 -10.81
CA MET A 154 -25.92 10.91 -10.09
C MET A 154 -25.10 9.69 -10.52
N ILE A 155 -24.41 9.07 -9.57
CA ILE A 155 -23.76 7.77 -9.79
C ILE A 155 -24.82 6.68 -9.58
N ASN A 156 -25.22 6.00 -10.65
CA ASN A 156 -26.15 4.88 -10.55
C ASN A 156 -25.39 3.60 -10.13
N VAL A 157 -25.58 3.19 -8.88
CA VAL A 157 -25.06 1.92 -8.33
C VAL A 157 -26.16 0.88 -8.07
N GLU A 158 -27.41 1.18 -8.39
CA GLU A 158 -28.57 0.36 -7.99
C GLU A 158 -28.47 -1.08 -8.51
N GLN A 159 -27.98 -1.25 -9.74
CA GLN A 159 -27.80 -2.57 -10.35
C GLN A 159 -26.84 -3.48 -9.56
N THR A 160 -25.85 -2.89 -8.87
CA THR A 160 -24.90 -3.67 -8.06
C THR A 160 -25.50 -4.16 -6.74
N ASN A 161 -26.52 -3.49 -6.22
CA ASN A 161 -27.22 -3.89 -5.00
C ASN A 161 -28.13 -5.11 -5.21
N HIS A 162 -28.46 -5.44 -6.46
CA HIS A 162 -29.30 -6.58 -6.82
C HIS A 162 -28.50 -7.84 -7.18
N ILE A 163 -27.16 -7.79 -7.12
CA ILE A 163 -26.33 -8.97 -7.38
C ILE A 163 -26.43 -9.89 -6.16
N ASP A 164 -27.03 -11.07 -6.35
CA ASP A 164 -27.00 -12.12 -5.35
C ASP A 164 -25.64 -12.83 -5.34
N TRP A 165 -24.71 -12.25 -4.59
CA TRP A 165 -23.33 -12.72 -4.46
C TRP A 165 -23.21 -14.20 -4.04
N ASN A 166 -24.22 -14.77 -3.38
CA ASN A 166 -24.20 -16.18 -2.95
C ASN A 166 -24.42 -17.16 -4.11
N HIS A 167 -24.99 -16.70 -5.22
CA HIS A 167 -25.18 -17.51 -6.43
C HIS A 167 -24.11 -17.24 -7.50
N VAL A 168 -23.29 -16.19 -7.33
CA VAL A 168 -22.20 -15.88 -8.28
C VAL A 168 -21.07 -16.91 -8.17
N ILE A 169 -20.82 -17.46 -6.97
CA ILE A 169 -19.88 -18.56 -6.75
C ILE A 169 -20.42 -19.51 -5.69
N TYR A 170 -20.53 -20.79 -6.02
CA TYR A 170 -20.99 -21.83 -5.10
C TYR A 170 -20.21 -23.13 -5.32
N VAL A 171 -20.19 -23.98 -4.29
CA VAL A 171 -19.57 -25.31 -4.35
C VAL A 171 -20.68 -26.34 -4.54
N GLU A 172 -20.61 -27.10 -5.62
CA GLU A 172 -21.53 -28.20 -5.88
C GLU A 172 -20.86 -29.55 -5.57
N ASP A 173 -21.43 -30.30 -4.63
CA ASP A 173 -20.98 -31.67 -4.36
C ASP A 173 -21.67 -32.66 -5.31
N LYS A 174 -20.94 -33.06 -6.36
CA LYS A 174 -21.41 -34.05 -7.35
C LYS A 174 -21.48 -35.48 -6.80
N SER A 175 -20.92 -35.76 -5.61
CA SER A 175 -20.89 -37.11 -5.03
C SER A 175 -22.21 -37.55 -4.39
N ASN A 176 -23.12 -36.62 -4.07
CA ASN A 176 -24.40 -36.93 -3.41
C ASN A 176 -25.49 -37.49 -4.35
N GLN A 177 -25.24 -37.63 -5.65
CA GLN A 177 -26.22 -38.21 -6.58
C GLN A 177 -26.24 -39.76 -6.59
N ASN A 178 -25.27 -40.44 -5.95
CA ASN A 178 -25.16 -41.90 -5.93
C ASN A 178 -24.89 -42.47 -4.52
N LYS A 179 -25.66 -42.06 -3.49
CA LYS A 179 -25.61 -42.74 -2.19
C LYS A 179 -26.36 -44.07 -2.26
N VAL A 180 -25.63 -45.15 -2.57
CA VAL A 180 -26.10 -46.53 -2.36
C VAL A 180 -26.30 -46.74 -0.86
N ARG A 181 -27.56 -46.96 -0.43
CA ARG A 181 -27.88 -47.45 0.91
C ARG A 181 -27.38 -48.88 1.03
N PHE A 182 -26.44 -49.13 1.94
CA PHE A 182 -26.12 -50.49 2.37
C PHE A 182 -27.17 -50.99 3.38
N PRO A 183 -27.85 -52.11 3.12
CA PRO A 183 -28.64 -52.78 4.14
C PRO A 183 -27.70 -53.57 5.05
N CYS A 184 -27.74 -53.28 6.34
CA CYS A 184 -27.13 -54.09 7.39
C CYS A 184 -27.80 -55.48 7.37
N LEU A 185 -27.09 -56.50 6.90
CA LEU A 185 -27.44 -57.91 7.07
C LEU A 185 -26.90 -58.38 8.43
N SER A 186 -27.82 -58.77 9.29
CA SER A 186 -27.64 -59.26 10.65
C SER A 186 -26.63 -60.42 10.70
N ALA A 187 -25.57 -60.29 11.51
CA ALA A 187 -24.63 -61.37 11.77
C ALA A 187 -25.34 -62.50 12.53
N ASN A 188 -25.42 -63.69 11.91
CA ASN A 188 -25.95 -64.90 12.53
C ASN A 188 -24.85 -65.56 13.38
N ILE A 189 -24.78 -65.22 14.67
CA ILE A 189 -23.81 -65.79 15.61
C ILE A 189 -24.42 -67.06 16.21
N ASN A 190 -24.00 -68.23 15.73
CA ASN A 190 -24.35 -69.52 16.34
C ASN A 190 -23.61 -69.69 17.68
N CYS A 191 -24.31 -69.43 18.78
CA CYS A 191 -23.83 -69.63 20.15
C CYS A 191 -24.10 -71.07 20.62
N PRO A 192 -23.09 -71.89 20.95
CA PRO A 192 -23.24 -73.33 21.24
C PRO A 192 -23.75 -73.64 22.65
N TRP A 193 -24.60 -72.79 23.22
CA TRP A 193 -25.06 -72.89 24.59
C TRP A 193 -26.03 -74.06 24.81
N LYS A 194 -25.80 -74.83 25.89
CA LYS A 194 -26.62 -76.00 26.30
C LYS A 194 -27.13 -75.90 27.75
N GLY A 195 -27.17 -74.71 28.34
CA GLY A 195 -27.61 -74.48 29.73
C GLY A 195 -29.13 -74.40 29.90
N GLN A 196 -29.60 -74.25 31.13
CA GLN A 196 -31.03 -74.06 31.44
C GLN A 196 -31.49 -72.63 31.13
N LYS A 197 -32.73 -72.47 30.65
CA LYS A 197 -33.29 -71.23 30.06
C LYS A 197 -33.12 -69.97 30.93
N ASP A 198 -33.12 -70.12 32.24
CA ASP A 198 -32.90 -69.08 33.25
C ASP A 198 -31.44 -68.57 33.31
N GLN A 199 -30.48 -69.32 32.76
CA GLN A 199 -29.07 -68.94 32.62
C GLN A 199 -28.73 -68.39 31.22
N LEU A 200 -29.68 -68.44 30.27
CA LEU A 200 -29.48 -68.01 28.88
C LEU A 200 -29.17 -66.51 28.79
N GLU A 201 -29.87 -65.67 29.56
CA GLU A 201 -29.64 -64.22 29.56
C GLU A 201 -28.23 -63.88 30.06
N HIS A 202 -27.77 -64.55 31.12
CA HIS A 202 -26.41 -64.38 31.63
C HIS A 202 -25.35 -64.86 30.63
N HIS A 203 -25.62 -65.99 29.96
CA HIS A 203 -24.72 -66.51 28.92
C HIS A 203 -24.69 -65.64 27.66
N LEU A 204 -25.82 -65.11 27.20
CA LEU A 204 -25.87 -64.18 26.07
C LEU A 204 -25.13 -62.87 26.40
N ALA A 205 -25.23 -62.38 27.64
CA ALA A 205 -24.47 -61.23 28.11
C ALA A 205 -22.95 -61.47 28.13
N ILE A 206 -22.50 -62.73 28.27
CA ILE A 206 -21.09 -63.11 28.34
C ILE A 206 -20.57 -63.56 26.96
N CYS A 207 -21.18 -64.57 26.33
CA CYS A 207 -20.64 -65.29 25.18
C CYS A 207 -20.79 -64.56 23.82
N ALA A 208 -21.92 -63.91 23.57
CA ALA A 208 -22.13 -63.18 22.30
C ALA A 208 -21.31 -61.89 22.24
N PHE A 209 -20.96 -61.32 23.40
CA PHE A 209 -20.24 -60.06 23.51
C PHE A 209 -18.77 -60.20 23.86
N GLN A 210 -18.26 -61.37 24.28
CA GLN A 210 -16.85 -61.50 24.71
C GLN A 210 -15.82 -61.23 23.61
N PRO A 211 -15.99 -61.66 22.34
CA PRO A 211 -15.10 -61.26 21.25
C PRO A 211 -15.20 -59.75 20.96
N LEU A 212 -16.42 -59.22 20.97
CA LEU A 212 -16.69 -57.79 20.75
C LEU A 212 -16.19 -56.92 21.91
N ARG A 213 -16.06 -57.47 23.12
CA ARG A 213 -15.62 -56.73 24.31
C ARG A 213 -14.17 -56.32 24.19
N LEU A 214 -13.32 -57.19 23.63
CA LEU A 214 -11.92 -56.86 23.33
C LEU A 214 -11.84 -55.74 22.28
N GLU A 215 -12.61 -55.84 21.19
CA GLU A 215 -12.65 -54.80 20.16
C GLU A 215 -13.23 -53.47 20.70
N ILE A 216 -14.25 -53.53 21.54
CA ILE A 216 -14.83 -52.35 22.21
C ILE A 216 -13.82 -51.71 23.15
N ASP A 217 -13.07 -52.49 23.92
CA ASP A 217 -12.07 -51.96 24.85
C ASP A 217 -10.85 -51.39 24.10
N GLU A 218 -10.44 -51.99 22.97
CA GLU A 218 -9.47 -51.40 22.04
C GLU A 218 -9.98 -50.08 21.45
N LEU A 219 -11.23 -50.03 20.99
CA LEU A 219 -11.85 -48.80 20.47
C LEU A 219 -11.95 -47.71 21.54
N LYS A 220 -12.26 -48.07 22.79
CA LYS A 220 -12.24 -47.13 23.92
C LYS A 220 -10.83 -46.60 24.18
N ALA A 221 -9.81 -47.45 24.12
CA ALA A 221 -8.42 -47.03 24.30
C ALA A 221 -7.97 -46.07 23.19
N ILE A 222 -8.28 -46.39 21.93
CA ILE A 222 -8.02 -45.51 20.78
C ILE A 222 -8.77 -44.18 20.94
N ASN A 223 -10.04 -44.22 21.32
CA ASN A 223 -10.83 -43.00 21.52
C ASN A 223 -10.26 -42.14 22.66
N ALA A 224 -9.81 -42.76 23.75
CA ALA A 224 -9.15 -42.05 24.84
C ALA A 224 -7.85 -41.37 24.38
N GLN A 225 -7.02 -42.06 23.59
CA GLN A 225 -5.81 -41.50 23.01
C GLN A 225 -6.13 -40.32 22.07
N LEU A 226 -7.12 -40.47 21.19
CA LEU A 226 -7.54 -39.40 20.27
C LEU A 226 -8.07 -38.17 21.03
N ILE A 227 -8.75 -38.37 22.16
CA ILE A 227 -9.20 -37.28 23.04
C ILE A 227 -7.99 -36.54 23.62
N GLU A 228 -6.96 -37.25 24.07
CA GLU A 228 -5.72 -36.66 24.59
C GLU A 228 -4.98 -35.86 23.50
N GLU A 229 -4.77 -36.45 22.32
CA GLU A 229 -4.13 -35.79 21.17
C GLU A 229 -4.91 -34.53 20.74
N ASN A 230 -6.25 -34.57 20.81
CA ASN A 230 -7.09 -33.41 20.49
C ASN A 230 -6.93 -32.29 21.53
N ASN A 231 -6.84 -32.64 22.82
CA ASN A 231 -6.56 -31.66 23.87
C ASN A 231 -5.17 -31.03 23.70
N GLU A 232 -4.14 -31.80 23.38
CA GLU A 232 -2.81 -31.25 23.08
C GLU A 232 -2.82 -30.33 21.86
N CYS A 233 -3.57 -30.70 20.81
CA CYS A 233 -3.73 -29.87 19.62
C CYS A 233 -4.42 -28.54 19.97
N LYS A 234 -5.48 -28.59 20.79
CA LYS A 234 -6.19 -27.41 21.29
C LYS A 234 -5.27 -26.48 22.08
N ASP A 235 -4.40 -27.03 22.93
CA ASP A 235 -3.41 -26.26 23.68
C ASP A 235 -2.36 -25.62 22.76
N ARG A 236 -1.90 -26.35 21.73
CA ARG A 236 -0.98 -25.81 20.72
C ARG A 236 -1.61 -24.67 19.93
N ILE A 237 -2.90 -24.77 19.59
CA ILE A 237 -3.66 -23.69 18.94
C ILE A 237 -3.73 -22.48 19.87
N GLY A 238 -4.10 -22.66 21.14
CA GLY A 238 -4.15 -21.56 22.12
C GLY A 238 -2.81 -20.83 22.29
N ARG A 239 -1.69 -21.56 22.32
CA ARG A 239 -0.34 -20.96 22.35
C ARG A 239 -0.02 -20.15 21.10
N ARG A 240 -0.45 -20.61 19.92
CA ARG A 240 -0.27 -19.90 18.65
C ARG A 240 -1.13 -18.65 18.60
N ASP A 241 -2.37 -18.71 19.05
CA ASP A 241 -3.26 -17.55 19.11
C ASP A 241 -2.72 -16.45 20.03
N ALA A 242 -2.21 -16.83 21.21
CA ALA A 242 -1.55 -15.88 22.11
C ALA A 242 -0.30 -15.22 21.47
N LYS A 243 0.46 -15.97 20.66
CA LYS A 243 1.60 -15.42 19.90
C LYS A 243 1.13 -14.48 18.79
N ILE A 244 0.04 -14.81 18.10
CA ILE A 244 -0.56 -13.97 17.06
C ILE A 244 -1.02 -12.64 17.65
N GLU A 245 -1.68 -12.64 18.81
CA GLU A 245 -2.10 -11.39 19.47
C GLU A 245 -0.91 -10.51 19.86
N LYS A 246 0.16 -11.08 20.43
CA LYS A 246 1.40 -10.33 20.70
C LYS A 246 2.01 -9.71 19.44
N LEU A 247 1.96 -10.42 18.31
CA LEU A 247 2.46 -9.91 17.03
C LEU A 247 1.54 -8.82 16.45
N LYS A 248 0.22 -8.92 16.62
CA LYS A 248 -0.73 -7.87 16.24
C LYS A 248 -0.47 -6.58 17.01
N ASP A 249 -0.25 -6.67 18.32
CA ASP A 249 0.08 -5.52 19.17
C ASP A 249 1.39 -4.87 18.76
N LYS A 250 2.44 -5.68 18.51
CA LYS A 250 3.72 -5.17 18.01
C LYS A 250 3.54 -4.44 16.67
N ARG A 251 2.84 -5.06 15.72
CA ARG A 251 2.55 -4.45 14.41
C ARG A 251 1.78 -3.13 14.55
N LYS A 252 0.86 -3.03 15.51
CA LYS A 252 0.14 -1.78 15.79
C LYS A 252 1.09 -0.69 16.28
N LYS A 253 1.95 -1.00 17.25
CA LYS A 253 2.97 -0.06 17.75
C LYS A 253 3.92 0.39 16.64
N ASP A 254 4.38 -0.54 15.81
CA ASP A 254 5.26 -0.22 14.68
C ASP A 254 4.56 0.70 13.67
N LYS A 255 3.26 0.47 13.40
CA LYS A 255 2.45 1.34 12.54
C LYS A 255 2.31 2.76 13.09
N ASP A 256 2.06 2.89 14.39
CA ASP A 256 1.92 4.20 15.05
C ASP A 256 3.27 4.95 15.05
N TYR A 257 4.38 4.23 15.24
CA TYR A 257 5.72 4.78 15.14
C TYR A 257 6.06 5.27 13.73
N ILE A 258 5.75 4.47 12.70
CA ILE A 258 5.93 4.87 11.29
C ILE A 258 5.14 6.13 10.97
N LYS A 259 3.89 6.23 11.45
CA LYS A 259 3.06 7.43 11.25
C LYS A 259 3.72 8.66 11.87
N THR A 260 4.27 8.51 13.07
CA THR A 260 4.99 9.60 13.76
C THR A 260 6.21 10.07 12.96
N LEU A 261 6.97 9.13 12.39
CA LEU A 261 8.11 9.47 11.52
C LEU A 261 7.68 10.16 10.22
N GLN A 262 6.55 9.77 9.63
CA GLN A 262 6.00 10.43 8.44
C GLN A 262 5.61 11.88 8.74
N ASP A 263 4.94 12.12 9.86
CA ASP A 263 4.55 13.47 10.29
C ASP A 263 5.79 14.36 10.52
N GLN A 264 6.86 13.81 11.11
CA GLN A 264 8.14 14.53 11.29
C GLN A 264 8.81 14.85 9.95
N ILE A 265 8.80 13.92 9.00
CA ILE A 265 9.38 14.12 7.67
C ILE A 265 8.63 15.25 6.92
N GLU A 266 7.30 15.27 6.97
CA GLU A 266 6.51 16.31 6.31
C GLU A 266 6.74 17.69 6.94
N ALA A 267 6.87 17.74 8.27
CA ALA A 267 7.25 18.97 8.98
C ALA A 267 8.62 19.48 8.52
N ARG A 268 9.63 18.60 8.44
CA ARG A 268 10.97 18.97 7.94
C ARG A 268 10.95 19.41 6.48
N PHE A 269 10.15 18.78 5.62
CA PHE A 269 10.00 19.24 4.23
C PHE A 269 9.39 20.64 4.15
N SER A 270 8.42 20.95 5.02
CA SER A 270 7.81 22.29 5.09
C SER A 270 8.82 23.36 5.55
N GLU A 271 9.69 23.02 6.51
CA GLU A 271 10.80 23.88 6.93
C GLU A 271 11.78 24.13 5.77
N ILE A 272 12.18 23.07 5.05
CA ILE A 272 13.08 23.18 3.90
C ILE A 272 12.52 24.09 2.81
N ARG A 273 11.23 23.96 2.47
CA ARG A 273 10.57 24.85 1.48
C ARG A 273 10.63 26.32 1.93
N THR A 274 10.40 26.57 3.22
CA THR A 274 10.47 27.93 3.78
C THR A 274 11.88 28.50 3.68
N LEU A 275 12.90 27.71 4.04
CA LEU A 275 14.30 28.12 3.94
C LEU A 275 14.72 28.36 2.48
N GLN A 276 14.27 27.53 1.54
CA GLN A 276 14.52 27.72 0.11
C GLN A 276 13.98 29.05 -0.39
N TYR A 277 12.75 29.41 0.01
CA TYR A 277 12.15 30.70 -0.35
C TYR A 277 12.94 31.90 0.22
N GLN A 278 13.41 31.78 1.46
CA GLN A 278 14.24 32.81 2.09
C GLN A 278 15.56 32.99 1.35
N VAL A 279 16.26 31.90 1.03
CA VAL A 279 17.52 31.92 0.27
C VAL A 279 17.33 32.55 -1.11
N GLN A 280 16.26 32.21 -1.84
CA GLN A 280 15.95 32.84 -3.12
C GLN A 280 15.69 34.34 -3.00
N THR A 281 15.01 34.75 -1.94
CA THR A 281 14.73 36.17 -1.68
C THR A 281 16.00 36.95 -1.36
N GLN A 282 16.86 36.40 -0.51
CA GLN A 282 18.18 36.98 -0.23
C GLN A 282 19.04 37.02 -1.50
N GLY A 283 19.03 35.98 -2.33
CA GLY A 283 19.73 35.96 -3.61
C GLY A 283 19.33 37.13 -4.52
N ARG A 284 18.02 37.41 -4.64
CA ARG A 284 17.51 38.58 -5.40
C ARG A 284 17.99 39.91 -4.82
N GLN A 285 18.02 40.04 -3.49
CA GLN A 285 18.52 41.25 -2.83
C GLN A 285 20.01 41.47 -3.09
N ILE A 286 20.82 40.42 -3.01
CA ILE A 286 22.26 40.46 -3.32
C ILE A 286 22.47 40.89 -4.79
N THR A 287 21.70 40.33 -5.72
CA THR A 287 21.78 40.74 -7.14
C THR A 287 21.47 42.23 -7.31
N LYS A 288 20.42 42.74 -6.63
CA LYS A 288 20.08 44.16 -6.66
C LYS A 288 21.22 45.04 -6.12
N GLN A 289 21.75 44.69 -4.95
CA GLN A 289 22.88 45.41 -4.36
C GLN A 289 24.11 45.40 -5.28
N ARG A 290 24.40 44.27 -5.92
CA ARG A 290 25.50 44.15 -6.88
C ARG A 290 25.34 45.11 -8.07
N THR A 291 24.13 45.22 -8.62
CA THR A 291 23.86 46.16 -9.73
C THR A 291 23.99 47.62 -9.29
N GLU A 292 23.59 47.96 -8.06
CA GLU A 292 23.74 49.30 -7.51
C GLU A 292 25.22 49.67 -7.30
N ILE A 293 26.03 48.72 -6.82
CA ILE A 293 27.49 48.89 -6.68
C ILE A 293 28.12 49.13 -8.06
N GLU A 294 27.80 48.32 -9.06
CA GLU A 294 28.33 48.46 -10.42
C GLU A 294 27.97 49.83 -11.04
N GLN A 295 26.75 50.31 -10.83
CA GLN A 295 26.35 51.66 -11.25
C GLN A 295 27.19 52.74 -10.56
N LYS A 296 27.42 52.63 -9.25
CA LYS A 296 28.25 53.56 -8.47
C LYS A 296 29.71 53.54 -8.94
N GLU A 297 30.26 52.36 -9.22
CA GLU A 297 31.63 52.22 -9.75
C GLU A 297 31.79 52.92 -11.10
N ASN A 298 30.81 52.77 -12.00
CA ASN A 298 30.80 53.45 -13.29
C ASN A 298 30.70 54.99 -13.14
N GLN A 299 29.89 55.48 -12.18
CA GLN A 299 29.83 56.90 -11.84
C GLN A 299 31.19 57.42 -11.35
N ILE A 300 31.84 56.70 -10.43
CA ILE A 300 33.17 57.06 -9.91
C ILE A 300 34.21 57.10 -11.03
N ARG A 301 34.18 56.11 -11.95
CA ARG A 301 35.10 56.08 -13.10
C ARG A 301 34.93 57.33 -13.97
N THR A 302 33.68 57.72 -14.26
CA THR A 302 33.37 58.91 -15.05
C THR A 302 33.88 60.18 -14.37
N GLN A 303 33.60 60.33 -13.07
CA GLN A 303 34.08 61.47 -12.29
C GLN A 303 35.61 61.55 -12.24
N ARG A 304 36.31 60.41 -12.14
CA ARG A 304 37.79 60.39 -12.21
C ARG A 304 38.31 60.92 -13.54
N THR A 305 37.72 60.51 -14.67
CA THR A 305 38.13 61.03 -15.99
C THR A 305 37.87 62.53 -16.14
N GLU A 306 36.76 63.04 -15.58
CA GLU A 306 36.47 64.49 -15.59
C GLU A 306 37.47 65.27 -14.73
N ILE A 307 37.86 64.73 -13.58
CA ILE A 307 38.89 65.34 -12.71
C ILE A 307 40.22 65.40 -13.46
N GLU A 308 40.66 64.30 -14.06
CA GLU A 308 41.91 64.23 -14.83
C GLU A 308 41.93 65.23 -15.98
N GLN A 309 40.82 65.38 -16.71
CA GLN A 309 40.68 66.40 -17.76
C GLN A 309 40.83 67.82 -17.22
N LYS A 310 40.20 68.13 -16.07
CA LYS A 310 40.29 69.44 -15.44
C LYS A 310 41.69 69.72 -14.89
N GLU A 311 42.37 68.71 -14.35
CA GLU A 311 43.76 68.83 -13.91
C GLU A 311 44.68 69.22 -15.07
N ASN A 312 44.56 68.54 -16.22
CA ASN A 312 45.32 68.88 -17.43
C ASN A 312 45.03 70.32 -17.91
N GLN A 313 43.75 70.76 -17.89
CA GLN A 313 43.39 72.15 -18.24
C GLN A 313 44.03 73.17 -17.29
N ILE A 314 44.09 72.86 -15.99
CA ILE A 314 44.74 73.73 -15.00
C ILE A 314 46.25 73.82 -15.28
N GLU A 315 46.91 72.71 -15.59
CA GLU A 315 48.34 72.71 -15.95
C GLU A 315 48.62 73.56 -17.20
N GLU A 316 47.79 73.43 -18.24
CA GLU A 316 47.89 74.29 -19.44
C GLU A 316 47.70 75.78 -19.11
N GLN A 317 46.70 76.11 -18.29
CA GLN A 317 46.46 77.49 -17.85
C GLN A 317 47.64 78.04 -17.03
N GLN A 318 48.22 77.25 -16.13
CA GLN A 318 49.39 77.62 -15.34
C GLN A 318 50.60 77.90 -16.23
N HIS A 319 50.87 77.06 -17.23
CA HIS A 319 51.94 77.27 -18.20
C HIS A 319 51.71 78.55 -19.02
N THR A 320 50.46 78.82 -19.41
CA THR A 320 50.08 80.05 -20.14
C THR A 320 50.33 81.31 -19.30
N ILE A 321 50.00 81.28 -18.01
CA ILE A 321 50.25 82.39 -17.07
C ILE A 321 51.76 82.64 -16.90
N GLN A 322 52.59 81.58 -16.86
CA GLN A 322 54.05 81.72 -16.73
C GLN A 322 54.72 82.29 -17.99
N LEU A 323 54.13 82.12 -19.18
CA LEU A 323 54.65 82.64 -20.45
C LEU A 323 54.15 84.06 -20.79
N GLN A 324 53.24 84.65 -19.99
CA GLN A 324 52.86 86.05 -20.18
C GLN A 324 54.04 86.98 -19.82
N PRO A 325 54.50 87.86 -20.73
CA PRO A 325 55.53 88.83 -20.39
C PRO A 325 54.97 89.77 -19.34
N ILE A 326 55.74 90.01 -18.26
CA ILE A 326 55.45 91.07 -17.29
C ILE A 326 55.49 92.41 -18.04
N ARG A 327 54.35 92.84 -18.59
CA ARG A 327 54.11 94.20 -19.07
C ARG A 327 53.13 94.86 -18.12
N ASN A 328 53.67 95.39 -17.02
CA ASN A 328 53.61 96.84 -16.76
C ASN A 328 54.44 97.23 -15.53
N SER A 329 55.47 97.99 -15.83
CA SER A 329 56.05 99.11 -15.09
C SER A 329 55.06 99.91 -14.22
N ASN A 330 55.35 100.07 -12.92
CA ASN A 330 55.83 101.34 -12.33
C ASN A 330 56.23 101.17 -10.84
N PRO A 331 57.29 101.86 -10.33
CA PRO A 331 57.76 101.74 -8.97
C PRO A 331 57.19 102.86 -8.07
N LYS A 332 56.58 102.49 -6.94
CA LYS A 332 56.60 103.20 -5.64
C LYS A 332 55.51 102.63 -4.72
N SER A 333 55.93 101.90 -3.70
CA SER A 333 55.53 102.05 -2.28
C SER A 333 55.55 100.73 -1.50
N ASN A 334 56.20 100.81 -0.34
CA ASN A 334 56.05 100.01 0.88
C ASN A 334 56.56 98.56 0.90
N SER A 335 57.80 98.44 1.40
CA SER A 335 58.41 97.26 1.98
C SER A 335 57.69 96.84 3.28
N ALA A 336 56.77 95.88 3.20
CA ALA A 336 56.32 95.10 4.37
C ALA A 336 55.73 93.71 4.05
N ASN A 337 55.44 93.37 2.78
CA ASN A 337 54.65 92.16 2.48
C ASN A 337 55.39 91.02 1.75
N GLN A 338 56.71 91.08 1.57
CA GLN A 338 57.47 90.01 0.87
C GLN A 338 57.75 88.76 1.71
N ALA A 339 57.50 88.78 3.03
CA ALA A 339 57.68 87.59 3.88
C ALA A 339 56.45 86.65 3.89
N ALA A 340 55.24 87.16 3.67
CA ALA A 340 54.01 86.36 3.76
C ALA A 340 53.72 85.54 2.47
N GLY A 341 54.13 86.05 1.30
CA GLY A 341 53.85 85.39 0.01
C GLY A 341 54.62 84.08 -0.20
N ASN A 342 55.87 84.00 0.27
CA ASN A 342 56.69 82.81 0.10
C ASN A 342 56.36 81.69 1.12
N GLN A 343 55.72 82.01 2.25
CA GLN A 343 55.22 81.02 3.21
C GLN A 343 53.94 80.32 2.71
N LEU A 344 53.07 81.03 1.99
CA LEU A 344 51.83 80.46 1.45
C LEU A 344 52.06 79.45 0.31
N ILE A 345 53.06 79.67 -0.53
CA ILE A 345 53.41 78.75 -1.63
C ILE A 345 54.04 77.46 -1.07
N PHE A 346 54.84 77.55 -0.01
CA PHE A 346 55.43 76.38 0.64
C PHE A 346 54.37 75.52 1.37
N CYS A 347 53.35 76.14 1.98
CA CYS A 347 52.24 75.42 2.61
C CYS A 347 51.34 74.70 1.61
N TYR A 348 51.05 75.27 0.43
CA TYR A 348 50.21 74.60 -0.58
C TYR A 348 50.91 73.38 -1.21
N GLY A 349 52.23 73.44 -1.45
CA GLY A 349 52.99 72.30 -1.96
C GLY A 349 53.07 71.11 -0.99
N GLN A 350 53.02 71.37 0.33
CA GLN A 350 53.05 70.34 1.37
C GLN A 350 51.69 69.63 1.53
N VAL A 351 50.58 70.36 1.41
CA VAL A 351 49.22 69.81 1.51
C VAL A 351 48.90 68.86 0.34
N ILE A 352 49.39 69.15 -0.88
CA ILE A 352 49.18 68.30 -2.05
C ILE A 352 49.98 66.97 -1.94
N LYS A 353 51.18 66.99 -1.34
CA LYS A 353 51.97 65.77 -1.09
C LYS A 353 51.38 64.88 0.00
N GLU A 354 50.79 65.46 1.05
CA GLU A 354 50.09 64.72 2.10
C GLU A 354 48.79 64.07 1.57
N HIS A 355 48.01 64.77 0.73
CA HIS A 355 46.81 64.19 0.11
C HIS A 355 47.11 62.99 -0.82
N ARG A 356 48.25 62.99 -1.53
CA ARG A 356 48.67 61.82 -2.33
C ARG A 356 49.05 60.60 -1.49
N LYS A 357 49.60 60.78 -0.28
CA LYS A 357 49.92 59.69 0.66
C LYS A 357 48.68 59.06 1.30
N VAL A 358 47.66 59.86 1.61
CA VAL A 358 46.41 59.35 2.21
C VAL A 358 45.62 58.50 1.21
N ASN A 359 45.59 58.89 -0.08
CA ASN A 359 44.90 58.09 -1.10
C ASN A 359 45.58 56.75 -1.44
N SER A 360 46.89 56.58 -1.19
CA SER A 360 47.56 55.29 -1.38
C SER A 360 47.36 54.31 -0.22
N LEU A 361 46.97 54.80 0.97
CA LEU A 361 46.77 53.97 2.18
C LEU A 361 45.33 53.44 2.33
N CYS A 362 44.37 53.90 1.52
CA CYS A 362 42.98 53.42 1.54
C CYS A 362 42.66 52.36 0.47
N ILE A 363 43.67 51.79 -0.21
CA ILE A 363 43.50 50.80 -1.31
C ILE A 363 44.03 49.38 -0.94
N THR A 364 44.45 49.17 0.31
CA THR A 364 44.65 47.82 0.90
C THR A 364 43.59 47.57 1.93
#